data_AF-A0A6S5RQS2-F1
#
_entry.id   AF-A0A6S5RQS2-F1
#
_cell.length_a   1.000
_cell.length_b   1.000
_cell.length_c   1.000
_cell.angle_alpha   90.00
_cell.angle_beta   90.00
_cell.angle_gamma   90.00
#
_symmetry.space_group_name_H-M   'P 1'
#
loop_
_entity.id
_entity.type
_entity.pdbx_description
1 polymer ?
#
loop_
_entity_poly.entity_id
_entity_poly.type
_entity_poly.pdbx_seq_one_letter_code
_entity_poly.pdbx_strand_id
1 'polypeptide(L)'
;MHPRPDLLFIPDFLDEPDRHLRQLLETVTWDTRMRARRTASYGVAYNYSQIHYPATPLPAWAQWLGERLQPVIGFSANNCLLNLYEDGQSSMGFHSDECEVLEAGTGVAILSLGDSREIRFRSKADREHEVAWTLPSGSLL
;
A
#
# COMPACT_ATOMS: atom_id res chain seq x y z
N MET A 1 -23.78 11.38 -13.54
CA MET A 1 -22.60 10.52 -13.72
C MET A 1 -21.78 10.65 -12.45
N HIS A 2 -21.68 9.60 -11.64
CA HIS A 2 -20.88 9.66 -10.42
C HIS A 2 -19.41 9.78 -10.80
N PRO A 3 -18.66 10.76 -10.26
CA PRO A 3 -17.25 10.90 -10.57
C PRO A 3 -16.51 9.67 -10.06
N ARG A 4 -15.73 9.03 -10.94
CA ARG A 4 -14.77 8.01 -10.51
C ARG A 4 -13.74 8.68 -9.59
N PRO A 5 -13.20 7.98 -8.60
CA PRO A 5 -12.09 8.50 -7.80
C PRO A 5 -10.94 8.88 -8.74
N ASP A 6 -10.29 10.01 -8.44
CA ASP A 6 -9.10 10.46 -9.15
C ASP A 6 -7.92 9.56 -8.73
N LEU A 7 -7.61 8.60 -9.58
CA LEU A 7 -6.61 7.55 -9.34
C LEU A 7 -5.65 7.48 -10.52
N LEU A 8 -4.36 7.49 -10.22
CA LEU A 8 -3.32 7.11 -11.16
C LEU A 8 -3.15 5.59 -11.09
N PHE A 9 -3.10 4.89 -12.23
CA PHE A 9 -2.83 3.45 -12.24
C PHE A 9 -1.84 3.09 -13.33
N ILE A 10 -0.78 2.38 -12.95
CA ILE A 10 0.28 1.91 -13.84
C ILE A 10 0.44 0.41 -13.62
N PRO A 11 -0.04 -0.46 -14.54
CA PRO A 11 -0.10 -1.91 -14.31
C PRO A 11 1.28 -2.57 -14.22
N ASP A 12 2.28 -2.03 -14.93
CA ASP A 12 3.63 -2.60 -15.04
C ASP A 12 4.69 -1.58 -14.57
N PHE A 13 4.50 -1.01 -13.38
CA PHE A 13 5.38 0.02 -12.84
C PHE A 13 6.75 -0.53 -12.42
N LEU A 14 6.75 -1.73 -11.81
CA LEU A 14 7.95 -2.34 -11.26
C LEU A 14 8.41 -3.53 -12.11
N ASP A 15 9.67 -3.46 -12.55
CA ASP A 15 10.35 -4.57 -13.21
C ASP A 15 10.66 -5.70 -12.21
N GLU A 16 10.66 -6.95 -12.66
CA GLU A 16 10.99 -8.14 -11.86
C GLU A 16 10.23 -8.24 -10.50
N PRO A 17 8.90 -8.09 -10.45
CA PRO A 17 8.15 -8.02 -9.19
C PRO A 17 8.33 -9.26 -8.30
N ASP A 18 8.50 -10.45 -8.88
CA ASP A 18 8.75 -11.69 -8.15
C ASP A 18 10.09 -11.71 -7.40
N ARG A 19 11.09 -10.99 -7.90
CA ARG A 19 12.38 -10.83 -7.21
C ARG A 19 12.22 -9.93 -6.00
N HIS A 20 11.51 -8.82 -6.15
CA HIS A 20 11.22 -7.91 -5.04
C HIS A 20 10.38 -8.60 -3.97
N LEU A 21 9.35 -9.37 -4.36
CA LEU A 21 8.54 -10.15 -3.43
C LEU A 21 9.40 -11.11 -2.61
N ARG A 22 10.23 -11.94 -3.26
CA ARG A 22 11.12 -12.89 -2.57
C ARG A 22 12.05 -12.19 -1.59
N GLN A 23 12.66 -11.09 -2.01
CA GLN A 23 13.52 -10.30 -1.13
C GLN A 23 12.76 -9.81 0.12
N LEU A 24 11.54 -9.29 -0.03
CA LEU A 24 10.74 -8.83 1.10
C LEU A 24 10.35 -10.00 2.03
N LEU A 25 9.94 -11.14 1.47
CA LEU A 25 9.61 -12.33 2.26
C LEU A 25 10.79 -12.83 3.09
N GLU A 26 12.01 -12.77 2.55
CA GLU A 26 13.23 -13.24 3.21
C GLU A 26 13.82 -12.25 4.22
N THR A 27 13.67 -10.94 3.99
CA THR A 27 14.42 -9.91 4.73
C THR A 27 13.58 -9.08 5.70
N VAL A 28 12.26 -9.04 5.54
CA VAL A 28 11.37 -8.28 6.43
C VAL A 28 11.07 -9.08 7.69
N THR A 29 11.23 -8.43 8.84
CA THR A 29 10.73 -8.95 10.11
C THR A 29 9.23 -8.67 10.21
N TRP A 30 8.42 -9.70 9.94
CA TRP A 30 6.97 -9.60 9.93
C TRP A 30 6.35 -9.59 11.32
N ASP A 31 5.48 -8.63 11.57
CA ASP A 31 4.58 -8.59 12.70
C ASP A 31 3.38 -9.49 12.45
N THR A 32 3.14 -10.43 13.36
CA THR A 32 2.10 -11.46 13.26
C THR A 32 0.97 -11.26 14.28
N ARG A 33 0.89 -10.08 14.92
CA ARG A 33 -0.18 -9.78 15.89
C ARG A 33 -1.57 -9.73 15.25
N MET A 34 -1.65 -9.42 13.96
CA MET A 34 -2.90 -9.47 13.21
C MET A 34 -3.15 -10.88 12.66
N ARG A 35 -4.35 -11.43 12.90
CA ARG A 35 -4.72 -12.77 12.40
C ARG A 35 -4.91 -12.82 10.88
N ALA A 36 -5.39 -11.73 10.28
CA ALA A 36 -5.79 -11.68 8.88
C ALA A 36 -4.65 -11.35 7.90
N ARG A 37 -3.49 -10.89 8.38
CA ARG A 37 -2.34 -10.54 7.53
C ARG A 37 -1.13 -10.32 8.41
N ARG A 38 0.06 -10.41 7.82
CA ARG A 38 1.28 -9.96 8.47
C ARG A 38 1.62 -8.55 8.02
N THR A 39 2.23 -7.77 8.89
CA THR A 39 2.55 -6.36 8.62
C THR A 39 3.99 -6.02 8.98
N ALA A 40 4.51 -4.96 8.39
CA ALA A 40 5.73 -4.32 8.84
C ALA A 40 5.66 -2.83 8.45
N SER A 41 6.25 -1.96 9.25
CA SER A 41 6.22 -0.52 9.00
C SER A 41 7.61 0.07 9.14
N TYR A 42 7.98 0.92 8.18
CA TYR A 42 9.25 1.62 8.13
C TYR A 42 9.04 3.13 7.91
N GLY A 43 10.03 3.94 8.30
CA GLY A 43 9.99 5.39 8.18
C GLY A 43 9.38 6.06 9.41
N VAL A 44 8.59 7.12 9.18
CA VAL A 44 7.93 7.83 10.29
C VAL A 44 6.99 6.91 11.06
N ALA A 45 6.78 7.21 12.35
CA ALA A 45 5.90 6.42 13.20
C ALA A 45 4.48 6.36 12.62
N TYR A 46 3.85 5.20 12.73
CA TYR A 46 2.54 4.96 12.13
C TYR A 46 1.68 4.13 13.08
N ASN A 47 0.50 4.65 13.39
CA ASN A 47 -0.48 3.95 14.19
C ASN A 47 -1.49 3.31 13.26
N TYR A 48 -1.62 1.99 13.35
CA TYR A 48 -2.45 1.24 12.44
C TYR A 48 -3.27 0.18 13.17
N SER A 49 -4.59 0.28 13.09
CA SER A 49 -5.50 -0.72 13.68
C SER A 49 -5.20 -1.03 15.16
N GLN A 50 -4.99 0.01 15.97
CA GLN A 50 -4.60 -0.07 17.39
C GLN A 50 -3.19 -0.63 17.66
N ILE A 51 -2.40 -0.87 16.61
CA ILE A 51 -1.00 -1.23 16.71
C ILE A 51 -0.15 0.03 16.50
N HIS A 52 0.73 0.31 17.45
CA HIS A 52 1.71 1.39 17.33
C HIS A 52 3.00 0.86 16.70
N TYR A 53 3.36 1.38 15.53
CA TYR A 53 4.68 1.19 14.92
C TYR A 53 5.56 2.40 15.21
N PRO A 54 6.64 2.24 16.01
CA PRO A 54 7.58 3.34 16.23
C PRO A 54 8.30 3.72 14.93
N ALA A 55 8.82 4.94 14.88
CA ALA A 55 9.64 5.37 13.76
C ALA A 55 10.88 4.47 13.64
N THR A 56 11.17 4.02 12.42
CA THR A 56 12.34 3.21 12.10
C THR A 56 12.98 3.70 10.80
N PRO A 57 14.30 3.52 10.59
CA PRO A 57 14.91 3.90 9.32
C PRO A 57 14.25 3.18 8.13
N LEU A 58 14.04 3.91 7.03
CA LEU A 58 13.64 3.28 5.78
C LEU A 58 14.76 2.34 5.32
N PRO A 59 14.49 1.05 5.07
CA PRO A 59 15.50 0.13 4.54
C PRO A 59 15.86 0.51 3.10
N ALA A 60 17.03 0.04 2.63
CA ALA A 60 17.56 0.40 1.31
C ALA A 60 16.57 0.12 0.16
N TRP A 61 15.82 -0.98 0.23
CA TRP A 61 14.81 -1.31 -0.78
C TRP A 61 13.65 -0.29 -0.81
N ALA A 62 13.27 0.26 0.35
CA ALA A 62 12.17 1.22 0.45
C ALA A 62 12.60 2.60 -0.05
N GLN A 63 13.84 3.00 0.26
CA GLN A 63 14.44 4.22 -0.27
C GLN A 63 14.52 4.17 -1.80
N TRP A 64 15.00 3.05 -2.36
CA TRP A 64 15.06 2.83 -3.80
C TRP A 64 13.69 2.89 -4.48
N LEU A 65 12.66 2.27 -3.87
CA LEU A 65 11.28 2.39 -4.37
C LEU A 65 10.78 3.84 -4.31
N GLY A 66 11.07 4.56 -3.21
CA GLY A 66 10.71 5.96 -3.05
C GLY A 66 11.27 6.86 -4.15
N GLU A 67 12.54 6.67 -4.53
CA GLU A 67 13.18 7.40 -5.63
C GLU A 67 12.51 7.14 -6.99
N ARG A 68 12.03 5.90 -7.21
CA ARG A 68 11.29 5.52 -8.43
C ARG A 68 9.87 6.07 -8.46
N LEU A 69 9.23 6.14 -7.30
CA LEU A 69 7.86 6.64 -7.13
C LEU A 69 7.78 8.17 -7.27
N GLN A 70 8.74 8.89 -6.70
CA GLN A 70 8.74 10.37 -6.64
C GLN A 70 8.43 11.07 -7.98
N PRO A 71 9.05 10.73 -9.12
CA PRO A 71 8.75 11.39 -10.40
C PRO A 71 7.34 11.11 -10.93
N VAL A 72 6.68 10.05 -10.45
CA VAL A 72 5.34 9.63 -10.87
C VAL A 72 4.27 10.26 -9.97
N ILE A 73 4.47 10.22 -8.65
CA ILE A 73 3.46 10.68 -7.67
C ILE A 73 3.65 12.15 -7.28
N GLY A 74 4.79 12.76 -7.57
CA GLY A 74 5.07 14.17 -7.32
C GLY A 74 5.45 14.51 -5.88
N PHE A 75 5.62 13.52 -5.00
CA PHE A 75 6.05 13.71 -3.61
C PHE A 75 6.99 12.59 -3.14
N SER A 76 7.74 12.86 -2.06
CA SER A 76 8.62 11.87 -1.41
C SER A 76 7.85 11.11 -0.33
N ALA A 77 7.79 9.78 -0.45
CA ALA A 77 7.25 8.94 0.61
C ALA A 77 8.22 8.89 1.80
N ASN A 78 7.69 9.06 3.02
CA ASN A 78 8.47 9.01 4.27
C ASN A 78 8.01 7.89 5.22
N ASN A 79 6.96 7.14 4.85
CA ASN A 79 6.45 5.97 5.54
C ASN A 79 6.22 4.84 4.51
N CYS A 80 6.39 3.60 4.95
CA CYS A 80 6.05 2.42 4.16
C CYS A 80 5.44 1.35 5.08
N LEU A 81 4.15 1.08 4.90
CA LEU A 81 3.43 -0.03 5.51
C LEU A 81 3.34 -1.20 4.52
N LEU A 82 3.90 -2.35 4.90
CA LEU A 82 3.73 -3.61 4.19
C LEU A 82 2.53 -4.36 4.74
N ASN A 83 1.71 -4.91 3.84
CA ASN A 83 0.64 -5.84 4.16
C ASN A 83 0.86 -7.13 3.36
N LEU A 84 1.17 -8.22 4.06
CA LEU A 84 1.31 -9.55 3.47
C LEU A 84 0.06 -10.38 3.75
N TYR A 85 -0.67 -10.68 2.68
CA TYR A 85 -1.78 -11.62 2.68
C TYR A 85 -1.25 -12.97 2.22
N GLU A 86 -1.20 -13.95 3.13
CA GLU A 86 -0.59 -15.26 2.84
C GLU A 86 -1.41 -16.08 1.85
N ASP A 87 -2.71 -15.81 1.76
CA ASP A 87 -3.64 -16.48 0.89
C ASP A 87 -4.78 -15.55 0.42
N GLY A 88 -5.65 -16.08 -0.43
CA GLY A 88 -6.88 -15.43 -0.89
C GLY A 88 -8.03 -15.43 0.12
N GLN A 89 -7.88 -16.03 1.30
CA GLN A 89 -8.94 -16.09 2.32
C GLN A 89 -8.99 -14.81 3.17
N SER A 90 -7.85 -14.14 3.28
CA SER A 90 -7.72 -12.92 4.05
C SER A 90 -8.13 -11.69 3.25
N SER A 91 -8.93 -10.81 3.86
CA SER A 91 -9.38 -9.55 3.25
C SER A 91 -9.28 -8.39 4.23
N MET A 92 -9.39 -7.18 3.68
CA MET A 92 -9.46 -5.95 4.45
C MET A 92 -10.80 -5.30 4.16
N GLY A 93 -11.61 -5.11 5.22
CA GLY A 93 -12.89 -4.43 5.09
C GLY A 93 -12.72 -2.96 4.68
N PHE A 94 -13.80 -2.36 4.20
CA PHE A 94 -13.84 -0.94 3.89
C PHE A 94 -13.41 -0.09 5.08
N HIS A 95 -12.42 0.76 4.85
CA HIS A 95 -11.94 1.77 5.78
C HIS A 95 -11.52 3.00 4.98
N SER A 96 -11.10 4.05 5.68
CA SER A 96 -10.40 5.17 5.08
C SER A 96 -9.09 5.33 5.83
N ASP A 97 -8.01 5.55 5.09
CA ASP A 97 -6.75 5.95 5.70
C ASP A 97 -6.91 7.30 6.38
N GLU A 98 -6.16 7.49 7.46
CA GLU A 98 -6.09 8.76 8.17
C GLU A 98 -5.19 9.71 7.38
N CYS A 99 -5.80 10.53 6.52
CA CYS A 99 -5.07 11.50 5.69
C CYS A 99 -4.84 12.85 6.38
N GLU A 100 -5.42 13.10 7.56
CA GLU A 100 -5.27 14.37 8.29
C GLU A 100 -3.82 14.65 8.71
N VAL A 101 -3.03 13.60 8.89
CA VAL A 101 -1.61 13.68 9.24
C VAL A 101 -0.70 13.85 8.01
N LEU A 102 -1.26 13.83 6.80
CA LEU A 102 -0.49 13.99 5.56
C LEU A 102 -0.28 15.46 5.23
N GLU A 103 0.90 15.78 4.73
CA GLU A 103 1.22 17.11 4.22
C GLU A 103 0.34 17.44 3.01
N ALA A 104 -0.04 18.72 2.88
CA ALA A 104 -0.85 19.16 1.75
C ALA A 104 -0.16 18.88 0.41
N GLY A 105 -0.89 18.31 -0.55
CA GLY A 105 -0.34 17.91 -1.85
C GLY A 105 0.39 16.57 -1.86
N THR A 106 0.35 15.81 -0.76
CA THR A 106 0.83 14.43 -0.69
C THR A 106 -0.34 13.44 -0.64
N GLY A 107 -0.05 12.15 -0.75
CA GLY A 107 -1.06 11.11 -0.75
C GLY A 107 -0.49 9.74 -0.42
N VAL A 108 -1.22 8.70 -0.84
CA VAL A 108 -0.86 7.30 -0.66
C VAL A 108 -0.57 6.69 -2.03
N ALA A 109 0.47 5.87 -2.10
CA ALA A 109 0.81 5.07 -3.27
C ALA A 109 0.82 3.59 -2.87
N ILE A 110 0.21 2.73 -3.67
CA ILE A 110 0.07 1.30 -3.41
C ILE A 110 0.83 0.53 -4.50
N LEU A 111 1.92 -0.12 -4.09
CA LEU A 111 2.66 -1.06 -4.92
C LEU A 111 2.21 -2.49 -4.59
N SER A 112 1.80 -3.26 -5.60
CA SER A 112 1.34 -4.64 -5.41
C SER A 112 2.33 -5.65 -5.95
N LEU A 113 2.55 -6.74 -5.20
CA LEU A 113 3.48 -7.82 -5.55
C LEU A 113 2.82 -9.18 -5.26
N GLY A 114 3.06 -10.16 -6.13
CA GLY A 114 2.50 -11.50 -6.00
C GLY A 114 1.15 -11.65 -6.71
N ASP A 115 0.27 -12.47 -6.15
CA ASP A 115 -1.02 -12.77 -6.76
C ASP A 115 -1.88 -11.51 -6.91
N SER A 116 -2.63 -11.44 -8.02
CA SER A 116 -3.52 -10.31 -8.29
C SER A 116 -4.64 -10.22 -7.27
N ARG A 117 -4.94 -9.01 -6.79
CA ARG A 117 -6.00 -8.75 -5.81
C ARG A 117 -6.87 -7.59 -6.25
N GLU A 118 -8.14 -7.60 -5.86
CA GLU A 118 -9.02 -6.45 -6.06
C GLU A 118 -8.94 -5.49 -4.88
N ILE A 119 -8.79 -4.20 -5.18
CA ILE A 119 -9.10 -3.11 -4.26
C ILE A 119 -10.45 -2.50 -4.66
N ARG A 120 -11.29 -2.22 -3.67
CA ARG A 120 -12.65 -1.70 -3.86
C ARG A 120 -12.78 -0.34 -3.18
N PHE A 121 -13.25 0.64 -3.93
CA PHE A 121 -13.57 1.97 -3.42
C PHE A 121 -15.09 2.13 -3.40
N ARG A 122 -15.61 2.59 -2.25
CA ARG A 122 -17.03 2.86 -2.06
C ARG A 122 -17.22 4.31 -1.64
N SER A 123 -18.11 5.03 -2.30
CA SER A 123 -18.41 6.41 -1.94
C SER A 123 -19.02 6.49 -0.54
N LYS A 124 -18.57 7.48 0.25
CA LYS A 124 -19.17 7.79 1.56
C LYS A 124 -20.54 8.45 1.43
N ALA A 125 -20.77 9.17 0.32
CA ALA A 125 -22.04 9.87 0.05
C ALA A 125 -23.11 8.94 -0.55
N ASP A 126 -22.68 7.92 -1.31
CA ASP A 126 -23.56 6.91 -1.88
C ASP A 126 -22.92 5.53 -1.74
N ARG A 127 -23.43 4.71 -0.83
CA ARG A 127 -22.86 3.39 -0.53
C ARG A 127 -23.15 2.35 -1.62
N GLU A 128 -24.08 2.61 -2.52
CA GLU A 128 -24.34 1.76 -3.68
C GLU A 128 -23.32 2.03 -4.80
N HIS A 129 -22.63 3.17 -4.75
CA HIS A 129 -21.57 3.49 -5.69
C HIS A 129 -20.24 2.86 -5.26
N GLU A 130 -19.95 1.71 -5.85
CA GLU A 130 -18.70 0.96 -5.68
C GLU A 130 -17.99 0.78 -7.03
N VAL A 131 -16.66 0.88 -7.00
CA VAL A 131 -15.77 0.64 -8.13
C VAL A 131 -14.59 -0.22 -7.66
N ALA A 132 -14.16 -1.15 -8.51
CA ALA A 132 -13.07 -2.09 -8.21
C ALA A 132 -11.93 -1.94 -9.21
N TRP A 133 -10.69 -2.10 -8.73
CA TRP A 133 -9.49 -2.20 -9.54
C TRP A 133 -8.75 -3.49 -9.21
N THR A 134 -8.34 -4.22 -10.25
CA THR A 134 -7.42 -5.34 -10.11
C THR A 134 -5.99 -4.81 -10.04
N LEU A 135 -5.26 -5.22 -9.01
CA LEU A 135 -3.87 -4.88 -8.78
C LEU A 135 -3.00 -6.11 -9.12
N PRO A 136 -2.45 -6.20 -10.34
CA PRO A 136 -1.51 -7.26 -10.70
C PRO A 136 -0.14 -7.05 -10.04
N SER A 137 0.70 -8.10 -10.05
CA SER A 137 2.08 -8.04 -9.57
C SER A 137 2.86 -6.97 -10.35
N GLY A 138 3.54 -6.08 -9.64
CA GLY A 138 4.31 -4.97 -10.21
C GLY A 138 3.49 -3.70 -10.49
N SER A 139 2.20 -3.68 -10.18
CA SER A 139 1.37 -2.49 -10.40
C SER A 139 1.55 -1.42 -9.33
N LEU A 140 1.38 -0.18 -9.76
CA LEU A 140 1.25 1.02 -8.93
C LEU A 140 -0.16 1.57 -9.07
N LEU A 141 -0.80 1.84 -7.93
CA LEU A 141 -2.00 2.66 -7.79
C LEU A 141 -1.70 3.89 -6.93
#